data_AF-K9U494-F1
#
_entry.id   AF-K9U494-F1
#
_cell.length_a   1.000
_cell.length_b   1.000
_cell.length_c   1.000
_cell.angle_alpha   90.00
_cell.angle_beta   90.00
_cell.angle_gamma   90.00
#
_symmetry.space_group_name_H-M   'P 1'
#
loop_
_entity.id
_entity.type
_entity.pdbx_description
1 polymer ?
#
loop_
_entity_poly.entity_id
_entity_poly.type
_entity_poly.pdbx_seq_one_letter_code
_entity_poly.pdbx_strand_id
1 'polypeptide(L)'
;MNVEQAFSLPQAKSLLYKSFRTAIERLFTRGFLTPRDKLLFAIAYYCACRVSEVLALTAEDLAGSVVTLRKCTTKGKIATRTLPEHPKLQGYLAADDPPSGLLFPERNGNKPLTRAAADPQSCLPASED
;
A
#
# COMPACT_ATOMS: atom_id res chain seq x y z
N MET A 1 -19.12 41.25 -20.62
CA MET A 1 -18.73 40.15 -19.71
C MET A 1 -19.37 38.88 -20.24
N ASN A 2 -18.58 37.95 -20.78
CA ASN A 2 -19.06 36.62 -21.15
C ASN A 2 -18.15 35.60 -20.46
N VAL A 3 -18.76 34.84 -19.56
CA VAL A 3 -18.16 33.74 -18.80
C VAL A 3 -18.51 32.43 -19.48
N GLU A 4 -18.00 32.19 -20.68
CA GLU A 4 -17.92 30.84 -21.22
C GLU A 4 -16.50 30.33 -21.07
N GLN A 5 -16.15 29.91 -19.85
CA GLN A 5 -15.00 29.05 -19.64
C GLN A 5 -15.38 27.63 -20.03
N ALA A 6 -15.33 27.34 -21.33
CA ALA A 6 -15.38 25.98 -21.83
C ALA A 6 -14.07 25.26 -21.47
N PHE A 7 -14.06 24.58 -20.32
CA PHE A 7 -12.98 23.67 -19.94
C PHE A 7 -12.99 22.47 -20.90
N SER A 8 -12.06 22.45 -21.84
CA SER A 8 -11.91 21.35 -22.81
C SER A 8 -11.67 20.01 -22.08
N LEU A 9 -12.38 18.95 -22.48
CA LEU A 9 -12.29 17.58 -21.93
C LEU A 9 -10.86 17.04 -21.62
N PRO A 10 -9.84 17.25 -22.47
CA PRO A 10 -8.45 16.89 -22.16
C PRO A 10 -7.86 17.65 -20.96
N GLN A 11 -8.27 18.90 -20.74
CA GLN A 11 -7.78 19.73 -19.64
C GLN A 11 -8.38 19.30 -18.29
N ALA A 12 -9.64 18.88 -18.28
CA ALA A 12 -10.28 18.30 -17.11
C ALA A 12 -9.64 16.97 -16.66
N LYS A 13 -9.32 16.07 -17.60
CA LYS A 13 -8.61 14.80 -17.30
C LYS A 13 -7.20 15.04 -16.74
N SER A 14 -6.48 16.02 -17.29
CA SER A 14 -5.15 16.41 -16.80
C SER A 14 -5.20 16.96 -15.38
N LEU A 15 -6.17 17.82 -15.07
CA LEU A 15 -6.36 18.35 -13.72
C LEU A 15 -6.74 17.26 -12.71
N LEU A 16 -7.64 16.33 -13.09
CA LEU A 16 -8.05 15.23 -12.23
C LEU A 16 -6.91 14.25 -11.95
N TYR A 17 -6.09 13.92 -12.96
CA TYR A 17 -4.90 13.10 -12.76
C TYR A 17 -3.88 13.81 -11.86
N LYS A 18 -3.67 15.11 -12.04
CA LYS A 18 -2.78 15.91 -11.18
C LYS A 18 -3.27 15.93 -9.73
N SER A 19 -4.56 16.16 -9.50
CA SER A 19 -5.12 16.20 -8.15
C SER A 19 -5.05 14.84 -7.47
N PHE A 20 -5.40 13.76 -8.17
CA PHE A 20 -5.27 12.39 -7.67
C PHE A 20 -3.83 12.05 -7.33
N ARG A 21 -2.88 12.31 -8.25
CA ARG A 21 -1.45 12.07 -8.00
C ARG A 21 -0.97 12.83 -6.77
N THR A 22 -1.35 14.10 -6.63
CA THR A 22 -1.01 14.93 -5.47
C THR A 22 -1.59 14.33 -4.18
N ALA A 23 -2.81 13.80 -4.20
CA ALA A 23 -3.42 13.16 -3.03
C ALA A 23 -2.65 11.90 -2.62
N ILE A 24 -2.24 11.06 -3.58
CA ILE A 24 -1.40 9.88 -3.31
C ILE A 24 -0.04 10.28 -2.73
N GLU A 25 0.61 11.30 -3.30
CA GLU A 25 1.89 11.80 -2.78
C GLU A 25 1.76 12.36 -1.34
N ARG A 26 0.62 13.01 -1.03
CA ARG A 26 0.31 13.45 0.35
C ARG A 26 0.14 12.28 1.31
N LEU A 27 -0.46 11.16 0.89
CA LEU A 27 -0.57 9.97 1.74
C LEU A 27 0.83 9.43 2.10
N PHE A 28 1.74 9.32 1.15
CA PHE A 28 3.11 8.85 1.42
C PHE A 28 3.96 9.80 2.27
N THR A 29 3.72 11.12 2.17
CA THR A 29 4.55 12.14 2.85
C THR A 29 4.01 12.60 4.19
N ARG A 30 2.68 12.71 4.34
CA ARG A 30 2.01 13.26 5.53
C ARG A 30 0.93 12.36 6.12
N GLY A 31 0.41 11.39 5.36
CA GLY A 31 -0.65 10.49 5.82
C GLY A 31 -0.10 9.34 6.67
N PHE A 32 0.76 8.52 6.07
CA PHE A 32 1.39 7.41 6.76
C PHE A 32 2.65 7.88 7.47
N LEU A 33 2.72 7.68 8.78
CA LEU A 33 3.82 8.18 9.60
C LEU A 33 4.96 7.17 9.68
N THR A 34 4.64 5.89 9.84
CA THR A 34 5.63 4.83 10.00
C THR A 34 6.11 4.28 8.65
N PRO A 35 7.37 3.80 8.54
CA PRO A 35 7.86 3.08 7.36
C PRO A 35 6.96 1.88 7.01
N ARG A 36 6.50 1.15 8.04
CA ARG A 36 5.59 0.01 7.92
C ARG A 36 4.29 0.37 7.19
N ASP A 37 3.61 1.43 7.62
CA ASP A 37 2.33 1.81 7.02
C ASP A 37 2.53 2.35 5.58
N LYS A 38 3.66 3.03 5.33
CA LYS A 38 4.07 3.44 3.98
C LYS A 38 4.34 2.22 3.09
N LEU A 39 5.03 1.20 3.58
CA LEU A 39 5.30 -0.03 2.84
C LEU A 39 4.01 -0.79 2.56
N LEU A 40 3.13 -0.96 3.56
CA LEU A 40 1.84 -1.61 3.41
C LEU A 40 1.01 -0.93 2.31
N PHE A 41 0.92 0.40 2.35
CA PHE A 41 0.23 1.16 1.32
C PHE A 41 0.93 1.09 -0.04
N ALA A 42 2.27 1.13 -0.08
CA ALA A 42 3.02 1.01 -1.32
C ALA A 42 2.73 -0.33 -2.02
N ILE A 43 2.75 -1.44 -1.29
CA ILE A 43 2.43 -2.76 -1.85
C ILE A 43 0.99 -2.76 -2.38
N ALA A 44 0.02 -2.31 -1.59
CA ALA A 44 -1.39 -2.24 -2.02
C ALA A 44 -1.58 -1.39 -3.28
N TYR A 45 -0.91 -0.23 -3.35
CA TYR A 45 -1.01 0.72 -4.45
C TYR A 45 -0.33 0.22 -5.74
N TYR A 46 0.92 -0.23 -5.67
CA TYR A 46 1.68 -0.66 -6.85
C TYR A 46 1.27 -2.05 -7.34
N CYS A 47 0.79 -2.93 -6.46
CA CYS A 47 0.40 -4.30 -6.81
C CYS A 47 -1.12 -4.47 -6.98
N ALA A 48 -1.91 -3.39 -6.80
CA ALA A 48 -3.37 -3.40 -6.90
C ALA A 48 -4.02 -4.58 -6.14
N CYS A 49 -3.58 -4.79 -4.90
CA CYS A 49 -4.02 -5.89 -4.04
C CYS A 49 -4.74 -5.38 -2.79
N ARG A 50 -5.52 -6.27 -2.17
CA ARG A 50 -6.27 -5.96 -0.95
C ARG A 50 -5.33 -5.93 0.24
N VAL A 51 -5.65 -5.11 1.24
CA VAL A 51 -4.91 -5.07 2.51
C VAL A 51 -4.73 -6.47 3.11
N SER A 52 -5.77 -7.34 3.08
CA SER A 52 -5.65 -8.71 3.58
C SER A 52 -4.63 -9.58 2.83
N GLU A 53 -4.41 -9.31 1.55
CA GLU A 53 -3.42 -10.02 0.73
C GLU A 53 -2.02 -9.52 1.11
N VAL A 54 -1.86 -8.20 1.29
CA VAL A 54 -0.60 -7.57 1.73
C VAL A 54 -0.14 -8.10 3.08
N LEU A 55 -1.05 -8.15 4.06
CA LEU A 55 -0.72 -8.58 5.43
C LEU A 55 -0.19 -10.02 5.50
N ALA A 56 -0.58 -10.86 4.55
CA ALA A 56 -0.17 -12.26 4.50
C ALA A 56 1.09 -12.51 3.64
N LEU A 57 1.70 -11.47 3.06
CA LEU A 57 2.93 -11.59 2.28
C LEU A 57 4.13 -11.90 3.17
N THR A 58 5.03 -12.71 2.64
CA THR A 58 6.36 -12.93 3.21
C THR A 58 7.43 -12.22 2.39
N ALA A 59 8.62 -12.03 2.97
CA ALA A 59 9.79 -11.51 2.24
C ALA A 59 10.10 -12.33 0.99
N GLU A 60 9.86 -13.64 1.03
CA GLU A 60 9.99 -14.56 -0.11
C GLU A 60 8.99 -14.27 -1.23
N ASP A 61 7.78 -13.80 -0.89
CA ASP A 61 6.76 -13.43 -1.89
C ASP A 61 7.15 -12.14 -2.65
N LEU A 62 8.05 -11.32 -2.09
CA LEU A 62 8.63 -10.14 -2.74
C LEU A 62 10.07 -10.38 -3.24
N ALA A 63 10.57 -11.62 -3.16
CA ALA A 63 11.94 -11.90 -3.57
C ALA A 63 12.08 -11.84 -5.11
N GLY A 64 13.00 -11.01 -5.58
CA GLY A 64 13.34 -10.85 -7.00
C GLY A 64 12.73 -9.60 -7.63
N SER A 65 12.34 -9.69 -8.90
CA SER A 65 11.70 -8.60 -9.67
C SER A 65 10.19 -8.75 -9.77
N VAL A 66 9.59 -9.59 -8.91
CA VAL A 66 8.17 -9.95 -8.96
C VAL A 66 7.57 -10.03 -7.57
N VAL A 67 6.29 -9.68 -7.47
CA VAL A 67 5.46 -9.85 -6.28
C VAL A 67 4.50 -11.01 -6.51
N THR A 68 4.54 -12.01 -5.63
CA THR A 68 3.71 -13.22 -5.73
C THR A 68 2.55 -13.16 -4.75
N LEU A 69 1.33 -13.04 -5.27
CA LEU A 69 0.11 -13.07 -4.47
C LEU A 69 -0.43 -14.50 -4.43
N ARG A 70 -0.23 -15.20 -3.30
CA ARG A 70 -0.57 -16.62 -3.13
C ARG A 70 -2.09 -16.87 -3.07
N LYS A 71 -2.54 -17.96 -3.69
CA LYS A 71 -3.96 -18.41 -3.71
C LYS A 71 -4.62 -18.49 -2.33
N CYS A 72 -3.87 -18.87 -1.29
CA CYS A 72 -4.37 -19.08 0.08
C CYS A 72 -4.90 -17.81 0.76
N THR A 73 -4.53 -16.62 0.27
CA THR A 73 -4.87 -15.32 0.88
C THR A 73 -5.90 -14.51 0.07
N THR A 74 -6.26 -14.99 -1.13
CA THR A 74 -7.24 -14.33 -2.01
C THR A 74 -8.68 -14.77 -1.70
N LYS A 75 -9.62 -13.80 -1.69
CA LYS A 75 -11.06 -14.09 -1.55
C LYS A 75 -11.50 -14.99 -2.72
N GLY A 76 -11.99 -16.18 -2.41
CA GLY A 76 -12.41 -17.19 -3.38
C GLY A 76 -11.35 -18.25 -3.73
N LYS A 77 -10.10 -18.09 -3.29
CA LYS A 77 -8.99 -19.03 -3.53
C LYS A 77 -8.91 -19.45 -5.00
N ILE A 78 -8.92 -18.50 -5.94
CA ILE A 78 -9.09 -18.80 -7.37
C ILE A 78 -7.74 -19.20 -8.00
N ALA A 79 -6.70 -18.36 -7.91
CA ALA A 79 -5.36 -18.66 -8.42
C ALA A 79 -4.27 -17.79 -7.76
N THR A 80 -3.03 -18.30 -7.72
CA THR A 80 -1.82 -17.50 -7.43
C THR A 80 -1.50 -16.65 -8.65
N ARG A 81 -1.16 -15.37 -8.45
CA ARG A 81 -0.73 -14.47 -9.54
C ARG A 81 0.58 -13.79 -9.19
N THR A 82 1.43 -13.60 -10.20
CA THR A 82 2.68 -12.85 -10.10
C THR A 82 2.53 -11.52 -10.81
N LEU A 83 3.10 -10.46 -10.24
CA LEU A 83 3.10 -9.11 -10.78
C LEU A 83 4.55 -8.63 -10.86
N PRO A 84 4.94 -7.86 -11.89
CA PRO A 84 6.25 -7.24 -11.91
C PRO A 84 6.38 -6.25 -10.75
N GLU A 85 7.51 -6.29 -10.05
CA GLU A 85 7.79 -5.35 -8.97
C GLU A 85 7.99 -3.94 -9.54
N HIS A 86 7.30 -2.95 -8.95
CA HIS A 86 7.50 -1.56 -9.35
C HIS A 86 8.79 -1.01 -8.74
N PRO A 87 9.68 -0.32 -9.48
CA PRO A 87 10.99 0.13 -8.97
C PRO A 87 10.94 0.99 -7.70
N LYS A 88 9.86 1.78 -7.54
CA LYS A 88 9.67 2.58 -6.32
C LYS A 88 9.42 1.74 -5.06
N LEU A 89 8.96 0.50 -5.20
CA LEU A 89 8.65 -0.38 -4.07
C LEU A 89 9.90 -0.74 -3.27
N GLN A 90 11.02 -0.96 -3.95
CA GLN A 90 12.32 -1.28 -3.34
C GLN A 90 12.77 -0.21 -2.33
N GLY A 91 12.52 1.06 -2.61
CA GLY A 91 12.83 2.15 -1.69
C GLY A 91 12.01 2.09 -0.39
N TYR A 92 10.75 1.65 -0.46
CA TYR A 92 9.92 1.47 0.74
C TYR A 92 10.33 0.20 1.50
N LEU A 93 10.69 -0.87 0.78
CA LEU A 93 11.12 -2.13 1.39
C LEU A 93 12.44 -1.94 2.16
N ALA A 94 13.39 -1.21 1.58
CA ALA A 94 14.66 -0.87 2.23
C ALA A 94 14.49 0.08 3.43
N ALA A 95 13.45 0.93 3.43
CA ALA A 95 13.18 1.86 4.52
C ALA A 95 12.50 1.20 5.74
N ASP A 96 11.73 0.13 5.52
CA ASP A 96 11.07 -0.62 6.59
C ASP A 96 11.97 -1.71 7.19
N ASP A 97 12.91 -2.25 6.40
CA ASP A 97 13.81 -3.36 6.79
C ASP A 97 13.05 -4.56 7.38
N PRO A 98 12.13 -5.17 6.60
CA PRO A 98 11.22 -6.18 7.12
C PRO A 98 11.96 -7.45 7.53
N PRO A 99 11.51 -8.13 8.60
CA PRO A 99 12.14 -9.36 9.08
C PRO A 99 12.02 -10.50 8.07
N SER A 100 12.92 -11.48 8.18
CA SER A 100 12.80 -12.73 7.43
C SER A 100 11.48 -13.43 7.79
N GLY A 101 10.68 -13.81 6.79
CA GLY A 101 9.36 -14.40 6.99
C GLY A 101 8.24 -13.42 6.68
N LEU A 102 7.26 -13.27 7.58
CA LEU A 102 6.12 -12.37 7.37
C LEU A 102 6.57 -10.90 7.30
N LEU A 103 6.12 -10.17 6.28
CA LEU A 103 6.42 -8.74 6.16
C LEU A 103 5.75 -7.92 7.26
N PHE A 104 4.52 -8.29 7.63
CA PHE A 104 3.74 -7.59 8.65
C PHE A 104 3.34 -8.58 9.75
N PRO A 105 4.27 -8.94 10.66
CA PRO A 105 3.95 -9.84 11.75
C PRO A 105 3.14 -9.13 12.86
N GLU A 106 2.31 -9.90 13.56
CA GLU A 106 1.81 -9.50 14.88
C GLU A 106 2.95 -9.44 15.91
N ARG A 107 2.66 -8.93 17.11
CA ARG A 107 3.61 -8.81 18.23
C ARG A 107 4.41 -10.08 18.53
N ASN A 108 3.80 -11.25 18.34
CA ASN A 108 4.43 -12.55 18.63
C ASN A 108 5.15 -13.18 17.42
N GLY A 109 5.22 -12.50 16.26
CA GLY A 109 5.95 -12.96 15.08
C GLY A 109 5.31 -14.10 14.28
N ASN A 110 4.43 -14.89 14.89
CA ASN A 110 3.94 -16.15 14.32
C ASN A 110 2.71 -16.02 13.41
N LYS A 111 2.09 -14.83 13.36
CA LYS A 111 0.84 -14.60 12.61
C LYS A 111 0.89 -13.27 11.85
N PRO A 112 0.22 -13.18 10.69
CA PRO A 112 0.00 -11.92 9.99
C PRO A 112 -0.72 -10.92 10.87
N LEU A 113 -0.35 -9.64 10.77
CA LEU A 113 -1.02 -8.54 11.44
C LEU A 113 -2.54 -8.57 11.16
N THR A 114 -3.36 -8.33 12.18
CA THR A 114 -4.81 -8.24 11.96
C THR A 114 -5.16 -7.00 11.15
N ARG A 115 -6.29 -7.05 10.43
CA ARG A 115 -6.81 -5.88 9.70
C ARG A 115 -7.08 -4.67 10.60
N ALA A 116 -7.50 -4.89 11.85
CA ALA A 116 -7.74 -3.82 12.80
C ALA A 116 -6.43 -3.15 13.24
N ALA A 117 -5.37 -3.93 13.43
CA ALA A 117 -4.04 -3.41 13.79
C ALA A 117 -3.27 -2.80 12.60
N ALA A 118 -3.76 -3.02 11.37
CA ALA A 118 -3.26 -2.38 10.16
C ALA A 118 -3.86 -0.98 9.93
N ASP A 119 -4.81 -0.56 10.77
CA ASP A 119 -5.32 0.81 10.75
C ASP A 119 -4.30 1.76 11.38
N PRO A 120 -3.82 2.78 10.65
CA PRO A 120 -2.90 3.79 11.18
C PRO A 120 -3.41 4.49 12.46
N GLN A 121 -4.74 4.60 12.65
CA GLN A 121 -5.30 5.23 13.84
C GLN A 121 -5.08 4.42 15.13
N SER A 122 -4.84 3.10 15.02
CA SER A 122 -4.60 2.23 16.17
C SER A 122 -3.27 2.50 16.89
N CYS A 123 -2.35 3.23 16.25
CA CYS A 123 -1.05 3.60 16.80
C CYS A 123 -0.98 5.04 17.35
N LEU A 124 -2.09 5.79 17.35
CA LEU A 124 -2.13 7.07 18.04
C LEU A 124 -2.12 6.81 19.55
N PRO A 125 -1.29 7.54 20.33
CA PRO A 125 -1.41 7.48 21.78
C PRO A 125 -2.85 7.83 22.13
N ALA A 126 -3.48 7.01 22.98
CA ALA A 126 -4.76 7.37 23.58
C ALA A 126 -4.59 8.79 24.14
N SER A 127 -5.44 9.71 23.71
CA SER A 127 -5.51 11.04 24.32
C SER A 127 -5.69 10.83 25.82
N GLU A 128 -4.70 11.22 26.61
CA GLU A 128 -4.83 11.30 28.07
C GLU A 128 -5.87 12.38 28.36
N ASP A 129 -7.05 11.96 28.82
CA ASP A 129 -8.07 12.80 29.45
C ASP A 129 -7.87 12.82 30.97
#